data_AF-A0A498GH71-F1
#
_entry.id   AF-A0A498GH71-F1
#
_cell.length_a   1.000
_cell.length_b   1.000
_cell.length_c   1.000
_cell.angle_alpha   90.00
_cell.angle_beta   90.00
_cell.angle_gamma   90.00
#
_symmetry.space_group_name_H-M   'P 1'
#
loop_
_entity.id
_entity.type
_entity.pdbx_description
1 polymer ?
#
loop_
_entity_poly.entity_id
_entity_poly.type
_entity_poly.pdbx_seq_one_letter_code
_entity_poly.pdbx_strand_id
1 'polypeptide(L)'
;MVKGLPDRSLSYPEVESLNQSNAIGFVFPATPQSIQDEGDNKPRVYDLLITSGETVSALAYDEDEGWKIITETSPDRPKEAAVNDVIAYRGYDIKDEEQVLQFVTELYGAMDELNETE
;
A
#
# COMPACT_ATOMS: atom_id res chain seq x y z
N MET A 1 6.95 6.99 -13.09
CA MET A 1 7.72 7.18 -11.84
C MET A 1 6.97 8.11 -10.91
N VAL A 2 6.51 7.58 -9.78
CA VAL A 2 5.88 8.38 -8.73
C VAL A 2 6.98 9.10 -7.95
N LYS A 3 6.93 10.43 -7.90
CA LYS A 3 7.94 11.25 -7.23
C LYS A 3 7.97 10.91 -5.74
N GLY A 4 9.15 10.57 -5.22
CA GLY A 4 9.37 10.26 -3.80
C GLY A 4 9.55 8.78 -3.49
N LEU A 5 9.26 7.89 -4.44
CA LEU A 5 9.57 6.46 -4.30
C LEU A 5 10.89 6.10 -5.01
N PRO A 6 11.70 5.22 -4.41
CA PRO A 6 12.89 4.69 -5.07
C PRO A 6 12.48 3.77 -6.22
N ASP A 7 13.34 3.62 -7.22
CA ASP A 7 13.13 2.75 -8.39
C ASP A 7 13.38 1.27 -8.05
N ARG A 8 12.75 0.81 -6.95
CA ARG A 8 12.79 -0.56 -6.41
C ARG A 8 11.61 -0.79 -5.47
N SER A 9 11.30 -2.06 -5.21
CA SER A 9 10.39 -2.48 -4.14
C SER A 9 10.90 -2.01 -2.77
N LEU A 10 9.96 -1.64 -1.89
CA LEU A 10 10.28 -1.09 -0.57
C LEU A 10 10.43 -2.17 0.49
N SER A 11 11.27 -1.93 1.49
CA SER A 11 11.22 -2.70 2.74
C SER A 11 10.23 -2.08 3.73
N TYR A 12 9.73 -2.87 4.69
CA TYR A 12 8.87 -2.35 5.77
C TYR A 12 9.43 -1.11 6.50
N PRO A 13 10.72 -1.07 6.89
CA PRO A 13 11.29 0.12 7.52
C PRO A 13 11.29 1.35 6.59
N GLU A 14 11.39 1.15 5.28
CA GLU A 14 11.29 2.26 4.32
C GLU A 14 9.85 2.77 4.22
N VAL A 15 8.85 1.87 4.22
CA VAL A 15 7.43 2.25 4.27
C VAL A 15 7.13 3.06 5.54
N GLU A 16 7.62 2.61 6.70
CA GLU A 16 7.48 3.34 7.96
C GLU A 16 8.17 4.71 7.92
N SER A 17 9.39 4.77 7.36
CA SER A 17 10.13 6.03 7.22
C SER A 17 9.41 7.03 6.30
N LEU A 18 8.73 6.56 5.25
CA LEU A 18 7.92 7.41 4.38
C LEU A 18 6.73 8.01 5.13
N ASN A 19 6.07 7.22 5.97
CA ASN A 19 4.96 7.67 6.82
C ASN A 19 5.42 8.74 7.81
N GLN A 20 6.58 8.55 8.44
CA GLN A 20 7.15 9.53 9.37
C GLN A 20 7.62 10.83 8.69
N SER A 21 8.07 10.73 7.43
CA SER A 21 8.57 11.88 6.68
C SER A 21 7.45 12.79 6.17
N ASN A 22 6.19 12.33 6.19
CA ASN A 22 4.99 13.04 5.75
C ASN A 22 5.10 13.65 4.33
N ALA A 23 6.02 13.13 3.51
CA ALA A 23 6.40 13.74 2.22
C ALA A 23 5.41 13.38 1.10
N ILE A 24 4.74 12.23 1.24
CA ILE A 24 3.86 11.64 0.21
C ILE A 24 2.48 11.32 0.80
N GLY A 25 2.35 11.29 2.13
CA GLY A 25 1.16 10.85 2.87
C GLY A 25 1.43 9.53 3.59
N PHE A 26 0.36 8.81 3.90
CA PHE A 26 0.42 7.49 4.53
C PHE A 26 0.51 6.40 3.46
N VAL A 27 1.47 5.51 3.60
CA VAL A 27 1.87 4.46 2.67
C VAL A 27 1.72 3.13 3.40
N PHE A 28 0.99 2.22 2.79
CA PHE A 28 0.77 0.86 3.30
C PHE A 28 0.91 -0.18 2.20
N PRO A 29 1.25 -1.43 2.53
CA PRO A 29 1.02 -2.54 1.61
C PRO A 29 -0.48 -2.60 1.22
N ALA A 30 -0.76 -2.75 -0.08
CA ALA A 30 -2.14 -2.80 -0.57
C ALA A 30 -2.87 -4.09 -0.12
N THR A 31 -2.14 -5.20 -0.02
CA THR A 31 -2.65 -6.50 0.46
C THR A 31 -1.56 -7.26 1.23
N PRO A 32 -1.91 -8.31 2.00
CA PRO A 32 -0.92 -9.23 2.56
C PRO A 32 -0.02 -9.85 1.48
N GLN A 33 -0.58 -10.19 0.31
CA GLN A 33 0.14 -10.78 -0.83
C GLN A 33 1.11 -9.79 -1.49
N SER A 34 0.92 -8.48 -1.27
CA SER A 34 1.85 -7.44 -1.72
C SER A 34 3.18 -7.50 -0.99
N ILE A 35 3.25 -8.21 0.14
CA ILE A 35 4.47 -8.48 0.88
C ILE A 35 5.01 -9.84 0.43
N GLN A 36 6.20 -9.83 -0.18
CA GLN A 36 6.87 -11.05 -0.60
C GLN A 36 8.20 -11.19 0.15
N ASP A 37 8.52 -12.40 0.57
CA ASP A 37 9.80 -12.72 1.19
C ASP A 37 10.81 -13.10 0.09
N GLU A 38 11.79 -12.23 -0.15
CA GLU A 38 12.85 -12.47 -1.15
C GLU A 38 13.97 -13.40 -0.62
N GLY A 39 13.69 -14.27 0.35
CA GLY A 39 14.62 -15.32 0.80
C GLY A 39 15.77 -14.83 1.69
N ASP A 40 16.09 -13.54 1.68
CA ASP A 40 17.03 -12.89 2.60
C ASP A 40 16.40 -12.51 3.96
N ASN A 41 15.22 -13.07 4.27
CA ASN A 41 14.45 -12.79 5.51
C ASN A 41 14.11 -11.29 5.64
N LYS A 42 14.01 -10.61 4.50
CA LYS A 42 13.70 -9.18 4.36
C LYS A 42 12.45 -9.05 3.51
N PRO A 43 11.26 -9.05 4.13
CA PRO A 43 10.01 -8.87 3.40
C PRO A 43 10.04 -7.54 2.63
N ARG A 44 9.66 -7.62 1.35
CA ARG A 44 9.58 -6.50 0.42
C ARG A 44 8.13 -6.25 0.03
N VAL A 45 7.78 -4.99 -0.13
CA VAL A 45 6.45 -4.53 -0.51
C VAL A 45 6.47 -4.11 -1.98
N TYR A 46 5.67 -4.80 -2.78
CA TYR A 46 5.56 -4.60 -4.22
C TYR A 46 4.32 -3.81 -4.63
N ASP A 47 3.29 -3.77 -3.80
CA ASP A 47 2.11 -2.94 -4.06
C ASP A 47 1.80 -2.08 -2.85
N LEU A 48 1.54 -0.81 -3.13
CA LEU A 48 1.34 0.22 -2.12
C LEU A 48 -0.03 0.84 -2.27
N LEU A 49 -0.67 1.14 -1.15
CA LEU A 49 -1.77 2.09 -1.05
C LEU A 49 -1.21 3.36 -0.41
N ILE A 50 -1.33 4.48 -1.11
CA ILE A 50 -0.90 5.78 -0.63
C ILE A 50 -2.13 6.65 -0.40
N THR A 51 -2.32 7.09 0.84
CA THR A 51 -3.38 8.02 1.23
C THR A 51 -2.76 9.36 1.57
N SER A 52 -3.05 10.38 0.77
CA SER A 52 -2.51 11.73 0.89
C SER A 52 -3.66 12.73 0.87
N GLY A 53 -4.02 13.28 2.03
CA GLY A 53 -5.13 14.22 2.18
C GLY A 53 -6.43 13.65 1.60
N GLU A 54 -6.88 14.23 0.48
CA GLU A 54 -8.12 13.86 -0.22
C GLU A 54 -7.90 12.91 -1.41
N THR A 55 -6.81 12.12 -1.40
CA THR A 55 -6.54 11.16 -2.48
C THR A 55 -5.97 9.86 -1.96
N VAL A 56 -6.47 8.76 -2.51
CA VAL A 56 -6.01 7.39 -2.31
C VAL A 56 -5.53 6.86 -3.66
N SER A 57 -4.23 6.58 -3.77
CA SER A 57 -3.61 6.04 -4.98
C SER A 57 -3.09 4.64 -4.68
N ALA A 58 -3.45 3.66 -5.51
CA ALA A 58 -2.89 2.33 -5.45
C ALA A 58 -1.79 2.19 -6.50
N LEU A 59 -0.63 1.69 -6.08
CA LEU A 59 0.55 1.54 -6.92
C LEU A 59 1.03 0.10 -6.92
N ALA A 60 1.58 -0.34 -8.04
CA ALA A 60 2.29 -1.60 -8.18
C ALA A 60 3.70 -1.33 -8.71
N TYR A 61 4.69 -1.97 -8.11
CA TYR A 61 6.08 -1.98 -8.57
C TYR A 61 6.29 -3.14 -9.53
N ASP A 62 6.79 -2.82 -10.72
CA ASP A 62 7.26 -3.77 -11.70
C ASP A 62 8.77 -3.62 -11.89
N GLU A 63 9.50 -4.71 -12.09
CA GLU A 63 10.96 -4.64 -12.23
C GLU A 63 11.41 -3.98 -13.53
N ASP A 64 10.62 -4.10 -14.60
CA ASP A 64 10.94 -3.52 -15.91
C ASP A 64 10.45 -2.07 -16.03
N GLU A 65 9.29 -1.76 -15.42
CA GLU A 65 8.61 -0.47 -15.59
C GLU A 65 8.65 0.46 -14.35
N GLY A 66 9.09 -0.06 -13.21
CA GLY A 66 9.11 0.64 -11.92
C GLY A 66 7.71 0.82 -11.33
N TRP A 67 7.54 1.86 -10.50
CA TRP A 67 6.24 2.16 -9.87
C TRP A 67 5.21 2.69 -10.87
N LYS A 68 4.10 1.95 -11.00
CA LYS A 68 2.90 2.32 -11.76
C LYS A 68 1.72 2.59 -10.83
N ILE A 69 0.92 3.59 -11.19
CA ILE A 69 -0.37 3.86 -10.54
C ILE A 69 -1.41 2.96 -11.21
N ILE A 70 -2.03 2.09 -10.41
CA ILE A 70 -3.10 1.18 -10.85
C ILE A 70 -4.44 1.89 -10.82
N THR A 71 -4.70 2.63 -9.74
CA THR A 71 -5.94 3.42 -9.58
C THR A 71 -5.66 4.62 -8.70
N GLU A 72 -6.43 5.68 -8.91
CA GLU A 72 -6.41 6.88 -8.07
C GLU A 72 -7.86 7.30 -7.83
N THR A 73 -8.21 7.47 -6.57
CA THR A 73 -9.58 7.76 -6.14
C THR A 73 -9.59 8.73 -4.96
N SER A 74 -10.72 9.38 -4.73
CA SER A 74 -10.98 10.14 -3.49
C SER A 74 -11.09 9.19 -2.29
N PRO A 75 -10.71 9.63 -1.07
CA PRO A 75 -10.80 8.84 0.17
C PRO A 75 -12.24 8.58 0.60
N ASP A 76 -13.21 9.35 0.08
CA ASP A 76 -14.64 9.10 0.24
C ASP A 76 -15.12 7.83 -0.48
N ARG A 77 -14.32 7.29 -1.42
CA ARG A 77 -14.62 6.00 -2.04
C ARG A 77 -14.15 4.86 -1.12
N PRO A 78 -14.76 3.66 -1.22
CA PRO A 78 -14.33 2.52 -0.43
C PRO A 78 -12.87 2.21 -0.73
N LYS A 79 -11.99 2.26 0.28
CA LYS A 79 -10.56 1.89 0.15
C LYS A 79 -10.41 0.46 -0.35
N GLU A 80 -11.37 -0.39 0.00
CA GLU A 80 -11.56 -1.75 -0.50
C GLU A 80 -11.61 -1.82 -2.03
N ALA A 81 -12.16 -0.80 -2.71
CA ALA A 81 -12.18 -0.74 -4.16
C ALA A 81 -10.76 -0.58 -4.73
N ALA A 82 -9.93 0.27 -4.12
CA ALA A 82 -8.55 0.46 -4.55
C ALA A 82 -7.69 -0.79 -4.32
N VAL A 83 -7.95 -1.50 -3.22
CA VAL A 83 -7.33 -2.80 -2.92
C VAL A 83 -7.76 -3.87 -3.93
N ASN A 84 -9.06 -3.93 -4.25
CA ASN A 84 -9.60 -4.84 -5.26
C ASN A 84 -9.01 -4.59 -6.66
N ASP A 85 -8.78 -3.33 -7.04
CA ASP A 85 -8.11 -2.99 -8.29
C ASP A 85 -6.67 -3.55 -8.34
N VAL A 86 -5.92 -3.50 -7.23
CA VAL A 86 -4.58 -4.11 -7.13
C VAL A 86 -4.64 -5.63 -7.23
N ILE A 87 -5.59 -6.26 -6.54
CA ILE A 87 -5.80 -7.71 -6.59
C ILE A 87 -6.09 -8.15 -8.03
N ALA A 88 -6.99 -7.45 -8.71
CA ALA A 88 -7.36 -7.73 -10.10
C ALA A 88 -6.18 -7.50 -11.04
N TYR A 89 -5.40 -6.45 -10.84
CA TYR A 89 -4.20 -6.16 -11.65
C TYR A 89 -3.12 -7.23 -11.51
N ARG A 90 -2.81 -7.65 -10.27
CA ARG A 90 -1.81 -8.70 -9.99
C ARG A 90 -2.33 -10.11 -10.26
N GLY A 91 -3.64 -10.28 -10.36
CA GLY A 91 -4.27 -11.60 -10.44
C GLY A 91 -4.05 -12.42 -9.17
N TYR A 92 -4.02 -11.76 -7.99
CA TYR A 92 -3.85 -12.47 -6.74
C TYR A 92 -5.03 -13.41 -6.48
N ASP A 93 -4.74 -14.68 -6.21
CA ASP A 93 -5.73 -15.66 -5.77
C ASP A 93 -6.05 -15.40 -4.29
N ILE A 94 -6.97 -14.48 -4.05
CA ILE A 94 -7.44 -14.16 -2.70
C ILE A 94 -8.38 -15.26 -2.25
N LYS A 95 -7.84 -16.22 -1.50
CA LYS A 95 -8.63 -17.32 -0.92
C LYS A 95 -9.51 -16.87 0.25
N ASP A 96 -9.08 -15.80 0.94
CA ASP A 96 -9.75 -15.23 2.10
C ASP A 96 -9.84 -13.70 1.94
N GLU A 97 -10.91 -13.23 1.30
CA GLU A 97 -11.19 -11.79 1.17
C GLU A 97 -11.32 -11.12 2.54
N GLU A 98 -11.88 -11.82 3.53
CA GLU A 98 -11.99 -11.34 4.91
C GLU A 98 -10.62 -11.04 5.54
N GLN A 99 -9.58 -11.84 5.27
CA GLN A 99 -8.24 -11.56 5.79
C GLN A 99 -7.63 -10.31 5.14
N VAL A 100 -7.86 -10.09 3.86
CA VAL A 100 -7.38 -8.88 3.18
C VAL A 100 -8.10 -7.65 3.73
N LEU A 101 -9.42 -7.75 3.91
CA LEU A 101 -10.22 -6.67 4.49
C LEU A 101 -9.81 -6.37 5.94
N GLN A 102 -9.62 -7.42 6.76
CA GLN A 102 -9.15 -7.26 8.13
C GLN A 102 -7.76 -6.61 8.17
N PHE A 103 -6.83 -7.05 7.33
CA PHE A 103 -5.49 -6.45 7.23
C PHE A 103 -5.54 -4.96 6.89
N VAL A 104 -6.37 -4.59 5.92
CA VAL A 104 -6.62 -3.19 5.55
C VAL A 104 -7.22 -2.43 6.73
N THR A 105 -8.28 -2.97 7.37
CA THR A 105 -8.93 -2.35 8.52
C THR A 105 -7.98 -2.18 9.71
N GLU A 106 -7.12 -3.16 10.02
CA GLU A 106 -6.15 -3.06 11.13
C GLU A 106 -5.09 -1.99 10.84
N LEU A 107 -4.55 -1.95 9.62
CA LEU A 107 -3.57 -0.92 9.24
C LEU A 107 -4.15 0.49 9.28
N TYR A 108 -5.39 0.67 8.84
CA TYR A 108 -6.07 1.97 8.87
C TYR A 108 -6.63 2.33 10.25
N GLY A 109 -7.08 1.36 11.03
CA GLY A 109 -7.50 1.57 12.42
C GLY A 109 -6.33 2.07 13.27
N ALA A 110 -5.14 1.50 13.06
CA ALA A 110 -3.92 1.97 13.69
C ALA A 110 -3.57 3.42 13.30
N MET A 111 -3.98 3.92 12.13
CA MET A 111 -3.83 5.35 11.80
C MET A 111 -4.80 6.25 12.56
N ASP A 112 -6.07 5.84 12.68
CA ASP A 112 -7.10 6.64 13.36
C ASP A 112 -6.72 6.83 14.84
N GLU A 113 -6.26 5.75 15.49
CA GLU A 113 -5.76 5.81 16.88
C GLU A 113 -4.50 6.68 17.03
N LEU A 114 -3.64 6.76 16.01
CA LEU A 114 -2.47 7.64 16.02
C LEU A 114 -2.82 9.11 15.75
N ASN A 115 -3.90 9.39 15.04
CA ASN A 115 -4.42 10.75 14.83
C ASN A 115 -5.31 11.25 15.99
N GLU A 116 -5.85 10.39 16.85
CA GLU A 116 -6.69 10.76 18.00
C GLU A 116 -5.89 11.10 19.29
N THR A 117 -4.56 11.09 19.25
CA THR A 117 -3.70 11.41 20.42
C THR A 117 -3.16 12.85 20.49
N GLU A 118 -3.78 13.80 19.78
CA GLU A 118 -3.51 15.25 19.94
C GLU A 118 -4.33 15.92 21.06
#